data_AF-A0A2A4TS92-F1
#
_entry.id   AF-A0A2A4TS92-F1
#
_cell.length_a   1.000
_cell.length_b   1.000
_cell.length_c   1.000
_cell.angle_alpha   90.00
_cell.angle_beta   90.00
_cell.angle_gamma   90.00
#
_symmetry.space_group_name_H-M   'P 1'
#
loop_
_entity.id
_entity.type
_entity.pdbx_description
1 polymer ?
#
loop_
_entity_poly.entity_id
_entity_poly.type
_entity_poly.pdbx_seq_one_letter_code
_entity_poly.pdbx_strand_id
1 'polypeptide(L)'
;MLNYNGKVLAAFVLVVGFGFSACRSKRLVKDGELVDVISQDTIKRKYFEALGIAAADPKLPTATQRRALSRDAAIIKAHNELLTMIKGANLESGQTVDMSIMGDQKMVETLNHMIKGAEIIKTEFMADDGAVVTIRLPRKRASKMLGVKFK
;
A
#
# COMPACT_ATOMS: atom_id res chain seq x y z
N MET A 1 -40.35 60.27 -26.39
CA MET A 1 -40.31 59.50 -27.66
C MET A 1 -40.09 58.03 -27.32
N LEU A 2 -41.07 57.19 -27.66
CA LEU A 2 -41.06 55.73 -27.90
C LEU A 2 -40.32 54.81 -26.90
N ASN A 3 -40.99 54.20 -25.91
CA ASN A 3 -41.73 52.92 -25.93
C ASN A 3 -40.95 51.70 -26.48
N TYR A 4 -40.54 50.80 -25.57
CA TYR A 4 -40.65 49.35 -25.80
C TYR A 4 -41.15 48.66 -24.52
N ASN A 5 -42.30 48.00 -24.69
CA ASN A 5 -43.03 47.18 -23.74
C ASN A 5 -42.23 45.89 -23.43
N GLY A 6 -42.43 45.15 -22.35
CA GLY A 6 -43.51 45.19 -21.38
C GLY A 6 -43.23 44.23 -20.21
N LYS A 7 -43.65 44.68 -19.02
CA LYS A 7 -44.33 43.93 -17.97
C LYS A 7 -44.28 42.40 -18.08
N VAL A 8 -43.46 41.75 -17.25
CA VAL A 8 -43.85 40.56 -16.46
C VAL A 8 -43.03 40.61 -15.16
N LEU A 9 -43.58 41.27 -14.13
CA LEU A 9 -44.32 40.64 -13.03
C LEU A 9 -43.38 40.14 -11.92
N ALA A 10 -43.08 41.06 -11.00
CA ALA A 10 -42.92 40.70 -9.61
C ALA A 10 -44.21 40.03 -9.11
N ALA A 11 -44.05 39.15 -8.11
CA ALA A 11 -45.05 38.35 -7.41
C ALA A 11 -45.28 36.96 -8.01
N PHE A 12 -44.81 35.92 -7.30
CA PHE A 12 -45.69 35.02 -6.54
C PHE A 12 -44.78 34.04 -5.75
N VAL A 13 -44.69 34.20 -4.43
CA VAL A 13 -45.47 33.43 -3.45
C VAL A 13 -44.91 32.02 -3.24
N LEU A 14 -44.16 31.88 -2.14
CA LEU A 14 -44.47 30.94 -1.07
C LEU A 14 -45.32 29.71 -1.47
N VAL A 15 -44.67 28.69 -2.03
CA VAL A 15 -45.11 27.29 -1.86
C VAL A 15 -43.90 26.47 -1.45
N VAL A 16 -43.59 26.61 -0.16
CA VAL A 16 -42.98 25.55 0.63
C VAL A 16 -44.01 24.44 0.70
N GLY A 17 -43.79 23.33 0.00
CA GLY A 17 -44.68 22.18 0.13
C GLY A 17 -44.58 21.17 -0.99
N PHE A 18 -43.91 20.05 -0.67
CA PHE A 18 -44.09 18.72 -1.26
C PHE A 18 -43.72 18.50 -2.73
N GLY A 19 -42.70 17.64 -2.94
CA GLY A 19 -42.73 16.78 -4.13
C GLY A 19 -41.41 16.46 -4.82
N PHE A 20 -40.30 16.22 -4.10
CA PHE A 20 -39.26 15.33 -4.64
C PHE A 20 -38.90 14.29 -3.59
N SER A 21 -39.66 13.21 -3.63
CA SER A 21 -39.32 11.98 -2.93
C SER A 21 -38.19 11.26 -3.69
N ALA A 22 -37.26 10.75 -2.89
CA ALA A 22 -36.38 9.63 -3.18
C ALA A 22 -35.17 9.87 -4.11
N CYS A 23 -34.12 10.47 -3.56
CA CYS A 23 -32.88 9.70 -3.46
C CYS A 23 -32.31 9.84 -2.05
N ARG A 24 -32.28 8.70 -1.38
CA ARG A 24 -32.08 8.46 0.05
C ARG A 24 -30.73 9.02 0.52
N SER A 25 -30.76 10.17 1.19
CA SER A 25 -29.64 10.73 1.93
C SER A 25 -29.25 9.81 3.10
N LYS A 26 -28.12 9.12 3.01
CA LYS A 26 -27.38 8.70 4.22
C LYS A 26 -26.54 9.88 4.67
N ARG A 27 -27.01 10.60 5.68
CA ARG A 27 -26.17 11.51 6.49
C ARG A 27 -25.08 10.66 7.15
N LEU A 28 -23.83 10.92 6.80
CA LEU A 28 -22.63 10.32 7.39
C LEU A 28 -22.05 11.22 8.47
N VAL A 29 -22.89 11.76 9.35
CA VAL A 29 -22.39 12.51 10.51
C VAL A 29 -23.40 12.43 11.63
N LYS A 30 -22.96 11.79 12.72
CA LYS A 30 -23.58 11.88 14.03
C LYS A 30 -22.46 12.35 14.97
N ASP A 31 -22.66 13.55 15.52
CA ASP A 31 -21.93 14.07 16.69
C ASP A 31 -20.41 14.28 16.58
N GLY A 32 -19.95 14.90 15.48
CA GLY A 32 -18.69 15.66 15.49
C GLY A 32 -17.40 14.85 15.55
N GLU A 33 -17.45 13.53 15.45
CA GLU A 33 -16.27 12.68 15.30
C GLU A 33 -16.23 12.11 13.89
N LEU A 34 -15.09 12.29 13.20
CA LEU A 34 -14.83 11.71 11.89
C LEU A 34 -14.79 10.18 12.02
N VAL A 35 -15.93 9.52 11.82
CA VAL A 35 -15.93 8.09 11.45
C VAL A 35 -15.56 8.02 9.98
N ASP A 36 -14.30 8.33 9.68
CA ASP A 36 -13.65 7.91 8.44
C ASP A 36 -12.58 6.86 8.77
N VAL A 37 -13.02 5.84 9.51
CA VAL A 37 -12.37 4.52 9.47
C VAL A 37 -13.13 3.70 8.42
N ILE A 38 -13.17 4.19 7.18
CA ILE A 38 -13.36 3.30 6.03
C ILE A 38 -12.10 2.47 5.91
N SER A 39 -11.95 1.48 6.80
CA SER A 39 -11.32 0.17 6.61
C SER A 39 -10.13 0.12 5.65
N GLN A 40 -9.19 1.07 5.76
CA GLN A 40 -7.93 1.05 5.02
C GLN A 40 -6.88 0.16 5.71
N ASP A 41 -7.32 -0.70 6.63
CA ASP A 41 -6.50 -1.53 7.51
C ASP A 41 -6.58 -3.04 7.18
N THR A 42 -7.51 -3.47 6.31
CA THR A 42 -7.70 -4.90 6.04
C THR A 42 -6.78 -5.43 4.92
N ILE A 43 -6.24 -4.55 4.07
CA ILE A 43 -5.41 -4.95 2.91
C ILE A 43 -3.92 -4.97 3.27
N LYS A 44 -3.43 -4.11 4.18
CA LYS A 44 -2.03 -4.12 4.62
C LYS A 44 -1.69 -5.23 5.63
N ARG A 45 -2.67 -5.77 6.36
CA ARG A 45 -2.43 -6.90 7.30
C ARG A 45 -2.19 -8.25 6.64
N LYS A 46 -2.41 -8.39 5.33
CA LYS A 46 -2.32 -9.69 4.64
C LYS A 46 -0.95 -9.96 4.02
N TYR A 47 -0.13 -8.92 3.83
CA TYR A 47 1.15 -9.01 3.13
C TYR A 47 2.23 -8.31 3.94
N PHE A 48 3.43 -8.88 3.95
CA PHE A 48 4.64 -8.14 4.23
C PHE A 48 5.06 -7.47 2.93
N GLU A 49 5.16 -6.15 2.94
CA GLU A 49 5.56 -5.37 1.77
C GLU A 49 6.84 -4.63 2.10
N ALA A 50 7.83 -4.76 1.22
CA ALA A 50 9.11 -4.09 1.36
C ALA A 50 9.46 -3.35 0.08
N LEU A 51 10.18 -2.25 0.25
CA LEU A 51 10.57 -1.37 -0.82
C LEU A 51 12.10 -1.27 -0.84
N GLY A 52 12.69 -1.48 -2.02
CA GLY A 52 14.11 -1.32 -2.26
C GLY A 52 14.34 -0.17 -3.24
N ILE A 53 15.29 0.70 -2.90
CA ILE A 53 15.70 1.83 -3.73
C ILE A 53 17.19 1.71 -4.02
N ALA A 54 17.56 1.78 -5.29
CA ALA A 54 18.94 1.85 -5.71
C ALA A 54 19.14 2.94 -6.75
N ALA A 55 20.24 3.69 -6.58
CA ALA A 55 20.68 4.67 -7.56
C ALA A 55 21.29 3.98 -8.78
N ALA A 56 21.25 4.66 -9.93
CA ALA A 56 22.00 4.22 -11.10
C ALA A 56 23.51 4.47 -10.95
N ASP A 57 24.32 3.61 -11.56
CA ASP A 57 25.75 3.87 -11.70
C ASP A 57 26.00 4.80 -12.90
N PRO A 58 26.49 6.04 -12.68
CA PRO A 58 26.74 6.99 -13.76
C PRO A 58 27.90 6.56 -14.67
N LYS A 59 28.72 5.58 -14.27
CA LYS A 59 29.84 5.06 -15.06
C LYS A 59 29.38 4.15 -16.20
N LEU A 60 28.13 3.67 -16.16
CA LEU A 60 27.59 2.81 -17.20
C LEU A 60 27.16 3.63 -18.43
N PRO A 61 27.55 3.21 -19.65
CA PRO A 61 27.41 4.04 -20.84
C PRO A 61 25.96 4.19 -21.32
N THR A 62 25.10 3.19 -21.09
CA THR A 62 23.72 3.19 -21.59
C THR A 62 22.69 3.29 -20.47
N ALA A 63 21.61 4.03 -20.71
CA ALA A 63 20.49 4.11 -19.77
C ALA A 63 19.87 2.73 -19.48
N THR A 64 19.86 1.83 -20.47
CA THR A 64 19.39 0.47 -20.31
C THR A 64 20.23 -0.32 -19.31
N GLN A 65 21.57 -0.24 -19.40
CA GLN A 65 22.46 -0.91 -18.44
C GLN A 65 22.32 -0.32 -17.03
N ARG A 66 22.22 1.02 -16.94
CA ARG A 66 21.98 1.72 -15.67
C ARG A 66 20.71 1.25 -14.99
N ARG A 67 19.61 1.20 -15.72
CA ARG A 67 18.31 0.73 -15.24
C ARG A 67 18.30 -0.75 -14.88
N ALA A 68 19.00 -1.59 -15.64
CA ALA A 68 19.11 -3.00 -15.34
C ALA A 68 19.84 -3.21 -13.99
N LEU A 69 21.01 -2.59 -13.82
CA LEU A 69 21.79 -2.73 -12.60
C LEU A 69 21.09 -2.10 -11.39
N SER A 70 20.49 -0.91 -11.55
CA SER A 70 19.74 -0.26 -10.48
C SER A 70 18.53 -1.10 -10.06
N ARG A 71 17.81 -1.70 -11.02
CA ARG A 71 16.70 -2.62 -10.70
C ARG A 71 17.17 -3.83 -9.91
N ASP A 72 18.25 -4.49 -10.31
CA ASP A 72 18.76 -5.68 -9.62
C ASP A 72 19.21 -5.34 -8.20
N ALA A 73 19.91 -4.22 -8.02
CA ALA A 73 20.29 -3.72 -6.71
C ALA A 73 19.06 -3.36 -5.84
N ALA A 74 18.03 -2.75 -6.44
CA ALA A 74 16.78 -2.45 -5.75
C ALA A 74 16.03 -3.71 -5.32
N ILE A 75 16.03 -4.78 -6.13
CA ILE A 75 15.46 -6.09 -5.76
C ILE A 75 16.18 -6.66 -4.53
N ILE A 76 17.52 -6.66 -4.53
CA ILE A 76 18.31 -7.18 -3.40
C ILE A 76 18.01 -6.39 -2.13
N LYS A 77 17.95 -5.06 -2.23
CA LYS A 77 17.63 -4.20 -1.10
C LYS A 77 16.21 -4.45 -0.57
N ALA A 78 15.24 -4.62 -1.46
CA ALA A 78 13.86 -4.96 -1.08
C ALA A 78 13.81 -6.31 -0.33
N HIS A 79 14.56 -7.32 -0.80
CA HIS A 79 14.65 -8.62 -0.12
C HIS A 79 15.28 -8.52 1.28
N ASN A 80 16.34 -7.73 1.45
CA ASN A 80 16.97 -7.52 2.76
C ASN A 80 16.02 -6.81 3.74
N GLU A 81 15.24 -5.86 3.25
CA GLU A 81 14.29 -5.12 4.08
C GLU A 81 13.11 -5.99 4.48
N LEU A 82 12.64 -6.84 3.56
CA LEU A 82 11.64 -7.85 3.86
C LEU A 82 12.14 -8.86 4.90
N LEU A 83 13.39 -9.32 4.76
CA LEU A 83 14.01 -10.24 5.72
C LEU A 83 14.07 -9.60 7.11
N THR A 84 14.55 -8.36 7.21
CA THR A 84 14.66 -7.62 8.46
C THR A 84 13.29 -7.42 9.11
N MET A 85 12.29 -7.06 8.30
CA MET A 85 10.91 -6.92 8.76
C MET A 85 10.34 -8.23 9.33
N ILE A 86 10.58 -9.36 8.67
CA ILE A 86 10.08 -10.65 9.14
C ILE A 86 10.82 -11.09 10.41
N LYS A 87 12.14 -10.94 10.46
CA LYS A 87 12.94 -11.26 11.66
C LYS A 87 12.51 -10.46 12.89
N GLY A 88 12.19 -9.18 12.71
CA GLY A 88 11.67 -8.31 13.76
C GLY A 88 10.19 -8.51 14.10
N ALA A 89 9.45 -9.33 13.34
CA ALA A 89 8.03 -9.55 13.58
C ALA A 89 7.82 -10.33 14.89
N ASN A 90 6.84 -9.89 15.68
CA ASN A 90 6.43 -10.57 16.91
C ASN A 90 5.54 -11.77 16.58
N LEU A 91 5.83 -12.89 17.23
CA LEU A 91 5.01 -14.09 17.20
C LEU A 91 3.94 -14.07 18.29
N GLU A 92 2.90 -14.89 18.12
CA GLU A 92 1.90 -15.11 19.18
C GLU A 92 2.52 -15.65 20.48
N SER A 93 3.67 -16.33 20.40
CA SER A 93 4.45 -16.80 21.56
C SER A 93 5.10 -15.68 22.38
N GLY A 94 5.02 -14.42 21.95
CA GLY A 94 5.63 -13.27 22.62
C GLY A 94 7.12 -13.05 22.31
N GLN A 95 7.75 -13.94 21.53
CA GLN A 95 9.12 -13.80 21.04
C GLN A 95 9.13 -13.23 19.60
N THR A 96 10.27 -12.69 19.16
CA THR A 96 10.47 -12.31 17.76
C THR A 96 10.80 -13.55 16.91
N VAL A 97 10.59 -13.45 15.59
CA VAL A 97 11.01 -14.51 14.66
C VAL A 97 12.49 -14.79 14.78
N ASP A 98 13.33 -13.75 14.90
CA ASP A 98 14.78 -13.91 15.02
C ASP A 98 15.17 -14.79 16.22
N MET A 99 14.54 -14.56 17.38
CA MET A 99 14.73 -15.40 18.58
C MET A 99 14.24 -16.83 18.37
N SER A 100 13.12 -17.00 17.65
CA SER A 100 12.50 -18.31 17.44
C SER A 100 13.26 -19.20 16.46
N ILE A 101 14.05 -18.61 15.56
CA ILE A 101 14.91 -19.33 14.62
C ILE A 101 16.32 -19.56 15.16
N MET A 102 16.66 -19.04 16.35
CA MET A 102 17.97 -19.26 16.95
C MET A 102 18.19 -20.76 17.20
N GLY A 103 19.20 -21.32 16.53
CA GLY A 103 19.56 -22.74 16.66
C GLY A 103 18.86 -23.68 15.67
N ASP A 104 17.90 -23.20 14.85
CA ASP A 104 17.23 -24.00 13.82
C ASP A 104 17.69 -23.59 12.41
N GLN A 105 18.69 -24.30 11.88
CA GLN A 105 19.22 -24.05 10.53
C GLN A 105 18.16 -24.26 9.44
N LYS A 106 17.24 -25.20 9.62
CA LYS A 106 16.19 -25.50 8.64
C LYS A 106 15.19 -24.35 8.53
N MET A 107 14.86 -23.72 9.66
CA MET A 107 14.01 -22.52 9.64
C MET A 107 14.73 -21.33 9.00
N VAL A 108 16.03 -21.15 9.22
CA VAL A 108 16.83 -20.11 8.54
C VAL A 108 16.82 -20.31 7.02
N GLU A 109 17.05 -21.54 6.54
CA GLU A 109 16.98 -21.88 5.12
C GLU A 109 15.58 -21.63 4.53
N THR A 110 14.54 -22.04 5.27
CA THR A 110 13.15 -21.84 4.85
C THR A 110 12.79 -20.36 4.74
N LEU A 111 13.24 -19.54 5.70
CA LEU A 111 13.09 -18.08 5.66
C LEU A 111 13.77 -17.50 4.41
N ASN A 112 15.01 -17.89 4.13
CA ASN A 112 15.75 -17.41 2.96
C ASN A 112 15.07 -17.81 1.64
N HIS A 113 14.59 -19.05 1.53
CA HIS A 113 13.84 -19.51 0.35
C HIS A 113 12.51 -18.77 0.19
N MET A 114 11.83 -18.47 1.30
CA MET A 114 10.59 -17.73 1.29
C MET A 114 10.78 -16.29 0.79
N ILE A 115 11.82 -15.59 1.25
CA ILE A 115 12.13 -14.22 0.81
C ILE A 115 12.44 -14.20 -0.69
N LYS A 116 13.20 -15.16 -1.20
CA LYS A 116 13.48 -15.30 -2.64
C LYS A 116 12.22 -15.55 -3.49
N GLY A 117 11.17 -16.12 -2.87
CA GLY A 117 9.88 -16.35 -3.50
C GLY A 117 8.89 -15.18 -3.37
N ALA A 118 9.33 -14.02 -2.88
CA ALA A 118 8.52 -12.81 -2.81
C ALA A 118 8.19 -12.31 -4.22
N GLU A 119 6.97 -11.79 -4.39
CA GLU A 119 6.49 -11.33 -5.69
C GLU A 119 6.83 -9.84 -5.86
N ILE A 120 7.40 -9.49 -7.02
CA ILE A 120 7.61 -8.10 -7.40
C ILE A 120 6.27 -7.54 -7.89
N ILE A 121 5.69 -6.59 -7.14
CA ILE A 121 4.42 -5.94 -7.50
C ILE A 121 4.67 -4.78 -8.45
N LYS A 122 5.78 -4.07 -8.24
CA LYS A 122 6.04 -2.79 -8.89
C LYS A 122 7.53 -2.59 -9.10
N THR A 123 7.87 -2.00 -10.24
CA THR A 123 9.20 -1.48 -10.55
C THR A 123 9.02 -0.12 -11.20
N GLU A 124 9.58 0.91 -10.60
CA GLU A 124 9.55 2.29 -11.10
C GLU A 124 10.96 2.78 -11.32
N PHE A 125 11.17 3.47 -12.44
CA PHE A 125 12.45 4.12 -12.71
C PHE A 125 12.34 5.61 -12.42
N MET A 126 13.34 6.14 -11.73
CA MET A 126 13.49 7.55 -11.43
C MET A 126 14.13 8.28 -12.60
N ALA A 127 14.07 9.63 -12.59
CA ALA A 127 14.61 10.46 -13.66
C ALA A 127 16.14 10.33 -13.83
N ASP A 128 16.84 9.87 -12.80
CA ASP A 128 18.27 9.60 -12.75
C ASP A 128 18.63 8.16 -13.15
N ASP A 129 17.71 7.42 -13.79
CA ASP A 129 17.83 5.98 -14.09
C ASP A 129 17.91 5.06 -12.84
N GLY A 130 17.70 5.62 -11.64
CA GLY A 130 17.52 4.84 -10.41
C GLY A 130 16.27 3.97 -10.46
N ALA A 131 16.21 2.94 -9.63
CA ALA A 131 15.06 2.03 -9.58
C ALA A 131 14.49 1.93 -8.17
N VAL A 132 13.16 1.87 -8.12
CA VAL A 132 12.36 1.58 -6.94
C VAL A 132 11.60 0.30 -7.20
N VAL A 133 11.80 -0.71 -6.36
CA VAL A 133 11.14 -2.02 -6.48
C VAL A 133 10.35 -2.30 -5.22
N THR A 134 9.08 -2.65 -5.41
CA THR A 134 8.20 -3.08 -4.32
C THR A 134 7.96 -4.57 -4.44
N ILE A 135 8.26 -5.30 -3.36
CA ILE A 135 7.99 -6.73 -3.26
C ILE A 135 6.95 -7.00 -2.17
N ARG A 136 6.13 -8.03 -2.38
CA ARG A 136 5.20 -8.55 -1.37
C ARG A 136 5.43 -10.01 -1.06
N LEU A 137 5.14 -10.36 0.18
CA LEU A 137 5.01 -11.73 0.64
C LEU A 137 3.71 -11.89 1.43
N PRO A 138 2.82 -12.82 1.06
CA PRO A 138 1.60 -13.06 1.84
C PRO A 138 1.94 -13.57 3.25
N ARG A 139 1.42 -12.92 4.31
CA ARG A 139 1.62 -13.34 5.71
C ARG A 139 1.16 -14.78 5.94
N LYS A 140 0.08 -15.22 5.28
CA LYS A 140 -0.40 -16.61 5.34
C LYS A 140 0.62 -17.61 4.83
N ARG A 141 1.30 -17.29 3.71
CA ARG A 141 2.37 -18.12 3.15
C ARG A 141 3.54 -18.18 4.12
N ALA A 142 3.91 -17.04 4.68
CA ALA A 142 4.99 -16.97 5.67
C ALA A 142 4.70 -17.77 6.92
N SER A 143 3.49 -17.66 7.46
CA SER A 143 3.05 -18.40 8.64
C SER A 143 3.10 -19.91 8.40
N LYS A 144 2.60 -20.34 7.22
CA LYS A 144 2.56 -21.77 6.85
C LYS A 144 3.96 -22.36 6.64
N MET A 145 4.86 -21.61 6.02
CA MET A 145 6.22 -22.09 5.72
C MET A 145 7.09 -22.15 6.97
N LEU A 146 6.96 -21.17 7.88
CA LEU A 146 7.72 -21.11 9.12
C LEU A 146 7.07 -21.90 10.27
N GLY A 147 5.81 -22.34 10.12
CA GLY A 147 5.08 -23.02 11.19
C GLY A 147 4.74 -22.12 12.38
N VAL A 148 4.80 -20.80 12.20
CA VAL A 148 4.55 -19.79 13.25
C VAL A 148 3.33 -18.94 12.94
N LYS A 149 2.71 -18.39 13.97
CA LYS A 149 1.66 -17.38 13.82
C LYS A 149 2.20 -16.02 14.21
N PHE A 150 2.07 -15.07 13.30
CA PHE A 150 2.41 -13.67 13.56
C PHE A 150 1.27 -12.98 14.30
N LYS A 151 1.64 -12.10 15.24
CA LYS A 151 0.70 -11.25 15.95
C LYS A 151 0.05 -10.19 15.04
#